data_AF-A0A3N5K313-F1
#
_entry.id   AF-A0A3N5K313-F1
#
_cell.length_a   1.000
_cell.length_b   1.000
_cell.length_c   1.000
_cell.angle_alpha   90.00
_cell.angle_beta   90.00
_cell.angle_gamma   90.00
#
_symmetry.space_group_name_H-M   'P 1'
#
loop_
_entity.id
_entity.type
_entity.pdbx_description
1 polymer ?
#
loop_
_entity_poly.entity_id
_entity_poly.type
_entity_poly.pdbx_seq_one_letter_code
_entity_poly.pdbx_strand_id
1 'polypeptide(L)'
;MSEQGVGCRAPGGQDGDRRAEGRVSLAVEFAGIRMQNPVVTASGTFGYAQEFEPYLDLNRLGGLIVKTITRLPRPGNAAPRIAETPAGMLNAIGLQNVGIDAFVREKLPYLRRLAPPLIVNVAGESVE
;
A
#
# COMPACT_ATOMS: atom_id res chain seq x y z
N MET A 1 54.77 -11.57 -45.27
CA MET A 1 54.14 -10.94 -46.45
C MET A 1 52.64 -11.15 -46.31
N SER A 2 51.90 -10.18 -45.77
CA SER A 2 51.33 -9.02 -46.51
C SER A 2 50.40 -9.53 -47.64
N GLU A 3 49.11 -9.21 -47.75
CA GLU A 3 48.33 -8.05 -47.30
C GLU A 3 46.82 -8.33 -47.56
N GLN A 4 45.94 -7.68 -46.76
CA GLN A 4 44.70 -6.97 -47.12
C GLN A 4 43.63 -7.68 -48.00
N GLY A 5 42.31 -7.59 -47.77
CA GLY A 5 41.48 -6.75 -46.92
C GLY A 5 40.06 -6.65 -47.54
N VAL A 6 39.09 -6.21 -46.72
CA VAL A 6 37.79 -5.58 -47.08
C VAL A 6 36.62 -6.50 -47.52
N GLY A 7 35.53 -6.44 -46.74
CA GLY A 7 34.21 -6.96 -47.14
C GLY A 7 33.15 -6.81 -46.03
N CYS A 8 32.59 -5.61 -45.89
CA CYS A 8 31.51 -5.26 -44.97
C CYS A 8 30.21 -6.04 -45.22
N ARG A 9 29.54 -6.55 -44.17
CA ARG A 9 28.07 -6.51 -43.98
C ARG A 9 27.64 -7.10 -42.63
N ALA A 10 27.02 -6.27 -41.80
CA ALA A 10 26.03 -6.76 -40.84
C ALA A 10 24.77 -7.18 -41.61
N PRO A 11 24.09 -8.27 -41.19
CA PRO A 11 22.68 -8.07 -40.84
C PRO A 11 22.20 -8.98 -39.70
N GLY A 12 21.18 -8.50 -38.99
CA GLY A 12 20.21 -9.37 -38.33
C GLY A 12 20.20 -9.23 -36.82
N GLY A 13 19.48 -8.23 -36.33
CA GLY A 13 19.16 -8.07 -34.92
C GLY A 13 18.48 -9.31 -34.36
N GLN A 14 19.06 -9.81 -33.27
CA GLN A 14 18.34 -10.57 -32.26
C GLN A 14 18.41 -9.72 -30.99
N ASP A 15 17.54 -8.72 -30.90
CA ASP A 15 17.10 -8.17 -29.61
C ASP A 15 16.19 -9.22 -28.96
N GLY A 16 16.77 -10.39 -28.70
CA GLY A 16 16.20 -11.45 -27.92
C GLY A 16 16.32 -11.05 -26.45
N ASP A 17 15.23 -10.48 -25.94
CA ASP A 17 14.78 -10.53 -24.55
C ASP A 17 15.85 -10.92 -23.50
N ARG A 18 16.73 -9.97 -23.17
CA ARG A 18 17.62 -10.02 -21.99
C ARG A 18 16.89 -9.68 -20.68
N ARG A 19 15.56 -9.88 -20.55
CA ARG A 19 14.79 -9.46 -19.37
C ARG A 19 14.36 -10.58 -18.41
N ALA A 20 14.81 -11.82 -18.63
CA ALA A 20 14.37 -12.97 -17.85
C ALA A 20 15.43 -13.57 -16.90
N GLU A 21 16.52 -12.85 -16.59
CA GLU A 21 17.46 -13.22 -15.53
C GLU A 21 17.51 -12.11 -14.46
N GLY A 22 17.09 -12.44 -13.23
CA GLY A 22 17.36 -11.62 -12.04
C GLY A 22 16.25 -10.71 -11.53
N ARG A 23 14.98 -11.15 -11.46
CA ARG A 23 13.97 -10.41 -10.66
C ARG A 23 14.27 -10.58 -9.17
N VAL A 24 14.74 -9.49 -8.53
CA VAL A 24 14.89 -9.41 -7.07
C VAL A 24 13.52 -9.57 -6.42
N SER A 25 13.39 -10.55 -5.52
CA SER A 25 12.18 -10.71 -4.71
C SER A 25 12.12 -9.62 -3.65
N LEU A 26 10.95 -8.98 -3.52
CA LEU A 26 10.66 -8.03 -2.44
C LEU A 26 9.88 -8.68 -1.28
N ALA A 27 9.57 -9.98 -1.36
CA ALA A 27 8.76 -10.64 -0.34
C ALA A 27 9.43 -10.59 1.04
N VAL A 28 8.63 -10.33 2.07
CA VAL A 28 9.09 -10.24 3.46
C VAL A 28 8.14 -10.96 4.41
N GLU A 29 8.67 -11.39 5.55
CA GLU A 29 7.88 -11.87 6.68
C GLU A 29 8.18 -10.99 7.90
N PHE A 30 7.15 -10.40 8.50
CA PHE A 30 7.29 -9.51 9.65
C PHE A 30 6.24 -9.85 10.70
N ALA A 31 6.66 -10.09 11.95
CA ALA A 31 5.78 -10.50 13.05
C ALA A 31 4.84 -11.68 12.68
N GLY A 32 5.32 -12.63 11.88
CA GLY A 32 4.54 -13.77 11.39
C GLY A 32 3.58 -13.48 10.23
N ILE A 33 3.56 -12.25 9.70
CA ILE A 33 2.73 -11.84 8.56
C ILE A 33 3.60 -11.88 7.30
N ARG A 34 3.18 -12.71 6.33
CA ARG A 34 3.82 -12.79 5.01
C ARG A 34 3.24 -11.75 4.07
N MET A 35 4.12 -10.98 3.43
CA MET A 35 3.76 -9.92 2.49
C MET A 35 4.56 -10.09 1.20
N GLN A 36 3.91 -9.89 0.06
CA GLN A 36 4.54 -10.01 -1.26
C GLN A 36 5.61 -8.93 -1.53
N ASN A 37 5.55 -7.82 -0.79
CA ASN A 37 6.52 -6.73 -0.78
C ASN A 37 6.39 -5.95 0.55
N PRO A 38 7.34 -5.06 0.93
CA PRO A 38 7.28 -4.37 2.21
C PRO A 38 6.41 -3.10 2.20
N VAL A 39 5.73 -2.78 1.09
CA VAL A 39 4.95 -1.55 0.98
C VAL A 39 3.60 -1.74 1.66
N VAL A 40 3.42 -1.08 2.80
CA VAL A 40 2.19 -1.10 3.59
C VAL A 40 1.60 0.31 3.69
N THR A 41 0.28 0.42 3.71
CA THR A 41 -0.38 1.72 3.93
C THR A 41 -0.22 2.15 5.39
N ALA A 42 -0.09 3.45 5.64
CA ALA A 42 -0.15 3.97 7.00
C ALA A 42 -1.61 4.11 7.46
N SER A 43 -1.90 3.76 8.71
CA SER A 43 -3.23 3.96 9.28
C SER A 43 -3.65 5.42 9.18
N GLY A 44 -4.84 5.67 8.65
CA GLY A 44 -5.44 6.99 8.58
C GLY A 44 -5.07 7.85 7.37
N THR A 45 -4.14 7.38 6.52
CA THR A 45 -3.86 7.99 5.21
C THR A 45 -4.62 7.32 4.07
N PHE A 46 -5.15 6.11 4.30
CA PHE A 46 -5.72 5.25 3.26
C PHE A 46 -7.16 4.79 3.53
N GLY A 47 -7.91 5.54 4.35
CA GLY A 47 -9.33 5.28 4.61
C GLY A 47 -9.65 3.83 5.00
N TYR A 48 -10.59 3.22 4.27
CA TYR A 48 -10.92 1.80 4.34
C TYR A 48 -10.55 1.09 3.02
N ALA A 49 -9.49 1.56 2.36
CA ALA A 49 -8.92 1.09 1.09
C ALA A 49 -9.80 1.25 -0.16
N GLN A 50 -11.12 1.02 -0.07
CA GLN A 50 -12.03 1.08 -1.20
C GLN A 50 -11.98 2.43 -1.93
N GLU A 51 -11.75 3.52 -1.21
CA GLU A 51 -11.62 4.87 -1.77
C GLU A 51 -10.47 5.01 -2.78
N PHE A 52 -9.50 4.08 -2.75
CA PHE A 52 -8.30 4.10 -3.58
C PHE A 52 -8.33 3.13 -4.78
N GLU A 53 -9.36 2.28 -4.92
CA GLU A 53 -9.52 1.38 -6.08
C GLU A 53 -9.39 2.08 -7.43
N PRO A 54 -9.92 3.31 -7.64
CA PRO A 54 -9.80 3.98 -8.94
C PRO A 54 -8.37 4.38 -9.31
N TYR A 55 -7.45 4.43 -8.33
CA TYR A 55 -6.10 4.97 -8.52
C TYR A 55 -5.01 3.90 -8.59
N LEU A 56 -5.24 2.73 -7.97
CA LEU A 56 -4.29 1.60 -8.02
C LEU A 56 -4.96 0.25 -7.75
N ASP A 57 -4.38 -0.80 -8.30
CA ASP A 57 -4.73 -2.17 -7.92
C ASP A 57 -4.24 -2.47 -6.50
N LEU A 58 -5.19 -2.49 -5.56
CA LEU A 58 -4.95 -2.73 -4.14
C LEU A 58 -4.26 -4.07 -3.88
N ASN A 59 -4.41 -5.06 -4.78
CA ASN A 59 -3.80 -6.38 -4.63
C ASN A 59 -2.30 -6.39 -4.91
N ARG A 60 -1.70 -5.25 -5.30
CA ARG A 60 -0.24 -5.11 -5.45
C ARG A 60 0.46 -4.65 -4.18
N LEU A 61 -0.28 -4.22 -3.16
CA LEU A 61 0.28 -3.78 -1.89
C LEU A 61 0.81 -4.96 -1.08
N GLY A 62 1.84 -4.71 -0.27
CA GLY A 62 2.38 -5.68 0.67
C GLY A 62 1.42 -5.97 1.82
N GLY A 63 0.73 -4.94 2.30
CA GLY A 63 -0.25 -5.01 3.39
C GLY A 63 -1.12 -3.76 3.47
N LEU A 64 -2.29 -3.90 4.09
CA LEU A 64 -3.26 -2.81 4.26
C LEU A 64 -3.48 -2.52 5.74
N ILE A 65 -3.08 -1.33 6.17
CA ILE A 65 -3.46 -0.78 7.47
C ILE A 65 -4.60 0.22 7.25
N VAL A 66 -5.77 -0.10 7.78
CA VAL A 66 -6.97 0.74 7.67
C VAL A 66 -7.01 1.82 8.74
N LYS A 67 -7.96 2.74 8.59
CA LYS A 67 -8.27 3.76 9.61
C LYS A 67 -8.45 3.12 10.98
N THR A 68 -7.92 3.78 12.02
CA THR A 68 -8.10 3.41 13.42
C THR A 68 -9.58 3.19 13.75
N ILE A 69 -9.89 2.05 14.36
CA ILE A 69 -11.23 1.69 14.82
C ILE A 69 -11.31 1.87 16.34
N THR A 70 -12.39 2.47 16.80
CA THR A 70 -12.72 2.58 18.23
C THR A 70 -13.99 1.79 18.56
N ARG A 71 -14.25 1.58 19.85
CA ARG A 71 -15.48 0.89 20.31
C ARG A 71 -16.75 1.54 19.78
N LEU A 72 -16.85 2.86 19.92
CA LEU A 72 -17.98 3.66 19.41
C LEU A 72 -17.53 4.56 18.25
N PRO A 73 -18.45 4.98 17.36
CA PRO A 73 -18.15 5.95 16.31
C PRO A 73 -17.60 7.25 16.89
N ARG A 74 -16.67 7.89 16.16
CA ARG A 74 -16.09 9.19 16.54
C ARG A 74 -16.23 10.19 15.40
N PRO A 75 -16.69 11.43 15.68
CA PRO A 75 -16.80 12.48 14.66
C PRO A 75 -15.46 13.15 14.32
N GLY A 76 -14.44 13.02 15.18
CA GLY A 76 -13.18 13.75 15.08
C GLY A 76 -13.23 15.16 15.69
N ASN A 77 -12.12 15.89 15.59
CA ASN A 77 -11.96 17.24 16.19
C ASN A 77 -12.76 18.33 15.45
N ALA A 78 -12.76 19.60 15.85
CA ALA A 78 -13.31 20.66 14.97
C ALA A 78 -12.38 20.93 13.77
N ALA A 79 -12.90 21.48 12.67
CA ALA A 79 -12.04 22.04 11.61
C ALA A 79 -11.42 23.38 12.07
N PRO A 80 -10.22 23.76 11.59
CA PRO A 80 -9.35 23.02 10.67
C PRO A 80 -8.61 21.85 11.35
N ARG A 81 -8.51 20.72 10.65
CA ARG A 81 -7.85 19.49 11.15
C ARG A 81 -6.55 19.14 10.42
N ILE A 82 -6.17 19.93 9.42
CA ILE A 82 -4.99 19.73 8.59
C ILE A 82 -4.35 21.10 8.34
N ALA A 83 -3.03 21.17 8.37
CA ALA A 83 -2.26 22.34 7.97
C ALA A 83 -1.00 21.91 7.21
N GLU A 84 -0.68 22.58 6.10
CA GLU A 84 0.55 22.33 5.34
C GLU A 84 1.78 22.86 6.09
N THR A 85 2.91 22.18 5.93
CA THR A 85 4.22 22.61 6.43
C THR A 85 5.27 22.41 5.33
N PRO A 86 6.45 23.06 5.40
CA PRO A 86 7.54 22.74 4.49
C PRO A 86 7.82 21.23 4.48
N ALA A 87 7.75 20.62 3.29
CA ALA A 87 7.93 19.19 3.06
C ALA A 87 6.95 18.26 3.83
N GLY A 88 5.76 18.72 4.21
CA GLY A 88 4.80 17.87 4.90
C GLY A 88 3.47 18.52 5.28
N MET A 89 2.81 17.91 6.27
CA MET A 89 1.55 18.42 6.83
C MET A 89 1.36 17.98 8.29
N LEU A 90 0.69 18.81 9.07
CA LEU A 90 0.16 18.49 10.39
C LEU A 90 -1.27 17.97 10.25
N ASN A 91 -1.66 17.05 11.15
CA ASN A 91 -3.03 16.58 11.25
C ASN A 91 -3.50 16.50 12.71
N ALA A 92 -4.76 16.84 12.93
CA ALA A 92 -5.48 16.75 14.19
C ALA A 92 -6.88 16.16 13.93
N ILE A 93 -6.95 15.00 13.26
CA ILE A 93 -8.23 14.40 12.83
C ILE A 93 -9.13 14.02 14.02
N GLY A 94 -8.54 13.66 15.17
CA GLY A 94 -9.30 13.27 16.37
C GLY A 94 -9.89 11.86 16.29
N LEU A 95 -9.21 10.94 15.60
CA LEU A 95 -9.63 9.55 15.43
C LEU A 95 -11.04 9.39 14.84
N GLN A 96 -11.47 10.25 13.91
CA GLN A 96 -12.76 10.08 13.23
C GLN A 96 -12.86 8.70 12.58
N ASN A 97 -13.87 7.91 12.97
CA ASN A 97 -14.11 6.56 12.46
C ASN A 97 -15.56 6.10 12.72
N VAL A 98 -15.95 5.00 12.10
CA VAL A 98 -17.34 4.50 12.11
C VAL A 98 -17.69 3.63 13.33
N GLY A 99 -16.73 3.33 14.20
CA GLY A 99 -16.88 2.37 15.29
C GLY A 99 -16.78 0.92 14.82
N ILE A 100 -16.58 0.00 15.76
CA ILE A 100 -16.35 -1.42 15.46
C ILE A 100 -17.56 -2.09 14.78
N ASP A 101 -18.78 -1.80 15.24
CA ASP A 101 -19.98 -2.46 14.73
C ASP A 101 -20.23 -2.16 13.25
N ALA A 102 -20.13 -0.88 12.86
CA ALA A 102 -20.27 -0.47 11.46
C ALA A 102 -19.07 -0.94 10.63
N PHE A 103 -17.86 -0.93 11.17
CA PHE A 103 -16.68 -1.46 10.48
C PHE A 103 -16.86 -2.94 10.11
N VAL A 104 -17.25 -3.78 11.06
CA VAL A 104 -17.45 -5.22 10.85
C VAL A 104 -18.60 -5.48 9.87
N ARG A 105 -19.70 -4.74 9.98
CA ARG A 105 -20.88 -4.93 9.12
C ARG A 105 -20.67 -4.42 7.70
N GLU A 106 -19.99 -3.30 7.52
CA GLU A 106 -20.02 -2.55 6.25
C GLU A 106 -18.68 -2.51 5.53
N LYS A 107 -17.56 -2.44 6.26
CA LYS A 107 -16.21 -2.24 5.66
C LYS A 107 -15.44 -3.56 5.53
N LEU A 108 -15.47 -4.39 6.57
CA LEU A 108 -14.75 -5.65 6.62
C LEU A 108 -15.12 -6.65 5.51
N PRO A 109 -16.40 -6.77 5.07
CA PRO A 109 -16.75 -7.69 3.97
C PRO A 109 -16.08 -7.34 2.65
N TYR A 110 -15.88 -6.04 2.38
CA TYR A 110 -15.12 -5.56 1.23
C TYR A 110 -13.63 -5.89 1.39
N LEU A 111 -13.04 -5.51 2.53
CA LEU A 111 -11.60 -5.66 2.79
C LEU A 111 -11.13 -7.12 2.73
N ARG A 112 -11.97 -8.07 3.15
CA ARG A 112 -11.66 -9.51 3.09
C ARG A 112 -11.53 -10.08 1.68
N ARG A 113 -11.97 -9.35 0.65
CA ARG A 113 -11.82 -9.78 -0.76
C ARG A 113 -10.45 -9.43 -1.34
N LEU A 114 -9.67 -8.60 -0.65
CA LEU A 114 -8.35 -8.17 -1.11
C LEU A 114 -7.28 -9.20 -0.73
N ALA A 115 -6.28 -9.35 -1.59
CA ALA A 115 -5.15 -10.25 -1.39
C ALA A 115 -4.17 -9.86 -0.25
N PRO A 116 -3.77 -8.58 -0.07
CA PRO A 116 -2.82 -8.21 0.98
C PRO A 116 -3.37 -8.50 2.38
N PRO A 117 -2.50 -8.89 3.34
CA PRO A 117 -2.86 -8.97 4.74
C PRO A 117 -3.50 -7.67 5.24
N LEU A 118 -4.65 -7.79 5.87
CA LEU A 118 -5.36 -6.70 6.53
C LEU A 118 -4.87 -6.56 7.98
N ILE A 119 -4.41 -5.36 8.34
CA ILE A 119 -4.01 -4.97 9.68
C ILE A 119 -5.00 -3.91 10.17
N VAL A 120 -5.69 -4.21 11.26
CA VAL A 120 -6.67 -3.28 11.85
C VAL A 120 -6.00 -2.50 12.98
N ASN A 121 -5.88 -1.19 12.81
CA ASN A 121 -5.44 -0.32 13.88
C ASN A 121 -6.59 -0.08 14.87
N VAL A 122 -6.34 -0.27 16.16
CA VAL A 122 -7.36 -0.16 17.21
C VAL A 122 -6.94 0.90 18.22
N ALA A 123 -7.88 1.74 18.64
CA ALA A 123 -7.67 2.69 19.74
C ALA A 123 -8.78 2.58 20.79
N GLY A 124 -8.39 2.80 22.03
CA GLY A 124 -9.27 2.86 23.20
C GLY A 124 -8.84 4.01 24.12
N GLU A 125 -9.72 4.41 25.01
CA GLU A 125 -9.47 5.46 26.02
C GLU A 125 -9.20 4.86 27.41
N SER A 126 -9.64 3.61 27.62
CA SER A 126 -9.45 2.78 28.82
C SER A 126 -9.21 1.32 28.41
N VAL A 127 -8.72 0.51 29.34
CA VAL A 127 -8.59 -0.95 29.15
C VAL A 127 -9.93 -1.63 29.43
N GLU A 128 -10.69 -1.07 30.36
CA GLU A 128 -12.09 -1.38 30.66
C GLU A 128 -13.03 -0.93 29.54
#